data_AF-A0A1Z5KU70-F1
#
_entry.id   AF-A0A1Z5KU70-F1
#
_cell.length_a   1.000
_cell.length_b   1.000
_cell.length_c   1.000
_cell.angle_alpha   90.00
_cell.angle_beta   90.00
_cell.angle_gamma   90.00
#
_symmetry.space_group_name_H-M   'P 1'
#
loop_
_entity.id
_entity.type
_entity.pdbx_description
1 polymer ?
#
loop_
_entity_poly.entity_id
_entity_poly.type
_entity_poly.pdbx_seq_one_letter_code
_entity_poly.pdbx_strand_id
1 'polypeptide(L)'
;MARRQSFPVTVLFILFIVVLTYLVQMNQIDMTSFQEVWSKATSDTATQKTTLPSLRFVWDSQPTKSTSSTTQQENDSSDHNEDDDDDDDDDLKKTNNKDKEESKDDEEESKDDDGDEIRDDDEESKDDDQDASTDNEGDSSGSGDSDDANDGKALRKPPRSSSTIIPKVAWLASYPNSGTSYTMTTVERSTDLSTATMYGIEIATKDKDTSEVVTPGGPLWEGMSGKRGTTIRPLPTTYVLTKTHCGGRCIKCPATEYVIDVEAFRQACLRTTGYDPPRQRFERQMKVPVAKILHLIRSPFTNIVARFHLEQRHYVREGNSKYERDADGFRQWCKDLDKRYSKTEHLVWQDDPALKELFLQVPCRAEFYKYTQWHNHLFQLRDMLSNPKDDYLVVHYEDYETNLNATIGTIMDFLEQEVVNPLREFRPLPDYADHFSKSDRRRVRQLVQYMSSSETWSMLERYLE
;
A
#
# COMPACT_ATOMS: atom_id res chain seq x y z
N MET A 1 -16.63 -43.69 -10.41
CA MET A 1 -16.54 -44.00 -8.96
C MET A 1 -15.08 -44.29 -8.61
N ALA A 2 -14.43 -43.45 -7.80
CA ALA A 2 -13.07 -43.73 -7.32
C ALA A 2 -13.13 -44.52 -6.00
N ARG A 3 -12.43 -45.65 -5.91
CA ARG A 3 -12.28 -46.40 -4.64
C ARG A 3 -11.19 -45.73 -3.80
N ARG A 4 -11.55 -45.16 -2.64
CA ARG A 4 -10.55 -44.81 -1.61
C ARG A 4 -9.87 -46.10 -1.15
N GLN A 5 -8.57 -46.23 -1.37
CA GLN A 5 -7.77 -47.28 -0.74
C GLN A 5 -7.42 -46.86 0.69
N SER A 6 -7.92 -47.60 1.67
CA SER A 6 -7.53 -47.44 3.08
C SER A 6 -6.17 -48.09 3.31
N PHE A 7 -5.12 -47.28 3.50
CA PHE A 7 -3.83 -47.80 3.96
C PHE A 7 -3.99 -48.40 5.37
N PRO A 8 -3.52 -49.63 5.62
CA PRO A 8 -3.62 -50.23 6.96
C PRO A 8 -2.71 -49.48 7.93
N VAL A 9 -3.25 -49.17 9.12
CA VAL A 9 -2.57 -48.40 10.18
C VAL A 9 -1.17 -48.95 10.52
N THR A 10 -1.00 -50.28 10.43
CA THR A 10 0.28 -50.97 10.62
C THR A 10 1.41 -50.46 9.72
N VAL A 11 1.10 -50.09 8.46
CA VAL A 11 2.11 -49.58 7.51
C VAL A 11 2.55 -48.16 7.87
N LEU A 12 1.63 -47.31 8.30
CA LEU A 12 1.96 -45.98 8.82
C LEU A 12 2.80 -46.06 10.09
N PHE A 13 2.50 -47.01 10.98
CA PHE A 13 3.26 -47.23 12.22
C PHE A 13 4.69 -47.74 11.93
N ILE A 14 4.85 -48.67 10.98
CA ILE A 14 6.18 -49.15 10.54
C ILE A 14 6.98 -48.01 9.89
N LEU A 15 6.37 -47.21 9.01
CA LEU A 15 7.02 -46.05 8.40
C LEU A 15 7.48 -45.03 9.46
N PHE A 16 6.64 -44.75 10.47
CA PHE A 16 7.00 -43.88 11.58
C PHE A 16 8.23 -44.40 12.36
N ILE A 17 8.28 -45.69 12.68
CA ILE A 17 9.43 -46.31 13.35
C ILE A 17 10.71 -46.23 12.49
N VAL A 18 10.61 -46.48 11.18
CA VAL A 18 11.77 -46.38 10.26
C VAL A 18 12.30 -44.95 10.22
N VAL A 19 11.44 -43.94 10.10
CA VAL A 19 11.83 -42.52 10.12
C VAL A 19 12.44 -42.13 11.46
N LEU A 20 11.86 -42.55 12.58
CA LEU A 20 12.39 -42.25 13.92
C LEU A 20 13.79 -42.87 14.12
N THR A 21 13.98 -44.10 13.67
CA THR A 21 15.28 -44.81 13.75
C THR A 21 16.35 -44.10 12.92
N TYR A 22 15.99 -43.61 11.73
CA TYR A 22 16.88 -42.87 10.85
C TYR A 22 17.27 -41.50 11.44
N LEU A 23 16.33 -40.77 12.04
CA LEU A 23 16.59 -39.47 12.68
C LEU A 23 17.51 -39.60 13.92
N VAL A 24 17.38 -40.70 14.68
CA VAL A 24 18.30 -41.04 15.77
C VAL A 24 19.70 -41.38 15.23
N GLN A 25 19.82 -42.16 14.15
CA GLN A 25 21.12 -42.44 13.51
C GLN A 25 21.82 -41.18 12.97
N MET A 26 21.06 -40.16 12.58
CA MET A 26 21.57 -38.87 12.08
C MET A 26 21.90 -37.86 13.19
N ASN A 27 21.85 -38.26 14.48
CA ASN A 27 22.01 -37.40 15.66
C ASN A 27 21.09 -36.15 15.65
N GLN A 28 19.92 -36.23 14.99
CA GLN A 28 18.97 -35.10 14.89
C GLN A 28 18.00 -35.02 16.08
N ILE A 29 17.95 -36.05 16.93
CA ILE A 29 17.05 -36.15 18.09
C ILE A 29 17.83 -36.70 19.28
N ASP A 30 17.83 -35.98 20.41
CA ASP A 30 18.33 -36.49 21.68
C ASP A 30 17.30 -37.44 22.32
N MET A 31 17.68 -38.71 22.44
CA MET A 31 16.85 -39.77 23.03
C MET A 31 16.45 -39.52 24.50
N THR A 32 17.20 -38.72 25.25
CA THR A 32 16.87 -38.40 26.65
C THR A 32 15.55 -37.62 26.75
N SER A 33 15.38 -36.60 25.89
CA SER A 33 14.14 -35.81 25.80
C SER A 33 12.92 -36.67 25.43
N PHE A 34 13.11 -37.69 24.58
CA PHE A 34 12.03 -38.59 24.18
C PHE A 34 11.59 -39.51 25.32
N GLN A 35 12.53 -39.99 26.16
CA GLN A 35 12.18 -40.77 27.35
C GLN A 35 11.40 -39.95 28.37
N GLU A 36 11.73 -38.67 28.56
CA GLU A 36 11.02 -37.78 29.49
C GLU A 36 9.58 -37.51 29.03
N VAL A 37 9.38 -37.19 27.74
CA VAL A 37 8.05 -37.03 27.14
C VAL A 37 7.23 -38.31 27.20
N TRP A 38 7.83 -39.48 26.89
CA TRP A 38 7.14 -40.77 26.95
C TRP A 38 6.74 -41.14 28.37
N SER A 39 7.64 -40.96 29.34
CA SER A 39 7.37 -41.19 30.77
C SER A 39 6.14 -40.40 31.23
N LYS A 40 6.10 -39.10 30.89
CA LYS A 40 4.99 -38.20 31.22
C LYS A 40 3.66 -38.60 30.55
N ALA A 41 3.69 -38.96 29.26
CA ALA A 41 2.50 -39.47 28.58
C ALA A 41 1.95 -40.76 29.24
N THR A 42 2.83 -41.62 29.76
CA THR A 42 2.42 -42.85 30.46
C THR A 42 1.98 -42.63 31.91
N SER A 43 2.49 -41.63 32.64
CA SER A 43 1.98 -41.30 33.98
C SER A 43 0.56 -40.75 33.94
N ASP A 44 0.29 -39.85 32.99
CA ASP A 44 -0.92 -39.03 33.00
C ASP A 44 -2.16 -39.83 32.58
N THR A 45 -1.96 -40.98 31.93
CA THR A 45 -3.03 -41.94 31.59
C THR A 45 -3.54 -42.74 32.81
N ALA A 46 -2.80 -42.76 33.93
CA ALA A 46 -3.11 -43.64 35.06
C ALA A 46 -4.09 -43.07 36.10
N THR A 47 -4.25 -41.74 36.20
CA THR A 47 -4.93 -41.11 37.35
C THR A 47 -5.77 -39.88 37.00
N GLN A 48 -6.98 -40.09 36.45
CA GLN A 48 -8.08 -39.17 36.73
C GLN A 48 -9.47 -39.81 36.59
N LYS A 49 -10.30 -39.61 37.61
CA LYS A 49 -11.75 -39.88 37.62
C LYS A 49 -12.45 -38.67 38.22
N THR A 50 -13.61 -38.33 37.65
CA THR A 50 -14.65 -37.43 38.16
C THR A 50 -14.34 -35.93 38.33
N THR A 51 -15.39 -35.13 38.05
CA THR A 51 -15.64 -33.71 38.38
C THR A 51 -14.74 -32.62 37.76
N LEU A 52 -15.38 -31.79 36.92
CA LEU A 52 -14.91 -30.48 36.44
C LEU A 52 -15.99 -29.42 36.76
N PRO A 53 -15.66 -28.28 37.39
CA PRO A 53 -16.48 -27.07 37.37
C PRO A 53 -16.11 -26.17 36.18
N SER A 54 -16.99 -25.22 35.84
CA SER A 54 -16.79 -24.29 34.71
C SER A 54 -15.58 -23.37 34.90
N LEU A 55 -14.77 -23.22 33.86
CA LEU A 55 -13.76 -22.16 33.73
C LEU A 55 -13.74 -21.62 32.29
N ARG A 56 -13.45 -20.33 32.15
CA ARG A 56 -13.49 -19.62 30.85
C ARG A 56 -12.25 -19.96 30.02
N PHE A 57 -12.43 -20.20 28.73
CA PHE A 57 -11.31 -20.32 27.79
C PHE A 57 -10.75 -18.94 27.43
N VAL A 58 -9.42 -18.82 27.51
CA VAL A 58 -8.63 -17.85 26.76
C VAL A 58 -8.29 -18.48 25.41
N TRP A 59 -8.23 -17.68 24.35
CA TRP A 59 -7.74 -18.15 23.04
C TRP A 59 -6.21 -18.18 23.05
N ASP A 60 -5.64 -19.37 22.87
CA ASP A 60 -4.21 -19.57 22.56
C ASP A 60 -4.16 -20.26 21.19
N SER A 61 -3.72 -19.53 20.16
CA SER A 61 -3.78 -19.99 18.77
C SER A 61 -2.62 -20.93 18.43
N GLN A 62 -2.86 -22.25 18.44
CA GLN A 62 -1.90 -23.21 17.90
C GLN A 62 -1.89 -23.20 16.36
N PRO A 63 -0.72 -23.37 15.71
CA PRO A 63 -0.60 -23.31 14.26
C PRO A 63 -1.27 -24.51 13.57
N THR A 64 -2.19 -24.22 12.67
CA THR A 64 -2.80 -25.22 11.78
C THR A 64 -1.77 -25.79 10.80
N LYS A 65 -1.70 -27.12 10.69
CA LYS A 65 -0.78 -27.81 9.78
C LYS A 65 -1.08 -27.45 8.32
N SER A 66 -0.11 -26.85 7.63
CA SER A 66 -0.19 -26.62 6.19
C SER A 66 -0.21 -27.95 5.43
N THR A 67 -1.27 -28.20 4.67
CA THR A 67 -1.35 -29.32 3.73
C THR A 67 -0.77 -28.90 2.39
N SER A 68 0.42 -29.39 2.05
CA SER A 68 1.07 -29.15 0.76
C SER A 68 0.29 -29.79 -0.39
N SER A 69 -0.52 -28.99 -1.09
CA SER A 69 -1.14 -29.37 -2.36
C SER A 69 -0.25 -28.96 -3.53
N THR A 70 0.48 -29.91 -4.10
CA THR A 70 1.29 -29.70 -5.31
C THR A 70 0.38 -29.53 -6.53
N THR A 71 -0.08 -28.30 -6.77
CA THR A 71 -0.75 -27.91 -8.01
C THR A 71 0.32 -27.60 -9.05
N GLN A 72 0.20 -28.15 -10.26
CA GLN A 72 1.08 -27.77 -11.37
C GLN A 72 0.73 -26.34 -11.82
N GLN A 73 1.71 -25.45 -11.75
CA GLN A 73 1.54 -24.04 -12.08
C GLN A 73 1.72 -23.84 -13.59
N GLU A 74 0.62 -23.56 -14.29
CA GLU A 74 0.69 -23.01 -15.64
C GLU A 74 1.12 -21.54 -15.52
N ASN A 75 2.27 -21.20 -16.13
CA ASN A 75 2.85 -19.87 -16.03
C ASN A 75 2.13 -18.88 -16.95
N ASP A 76 1.00 -18.34 -16.48
CA ASP A 76 0.39 -17.13 -17.05
C ASP A 76 0.53 -15.98 -16.02
N SER A 77 1.78 -15.51 -15.87
CA SER A 77 2.16 -14.46 -14.93
C SER A 77 1.70 -13.09 -15.44
N SER A 78 0.40 -12.84 -15.35
CA SER A 78 -0.26 -11.56 -15.62
C SER A 78 -0.01 -10.55 -14.50
N ASP A 79 1.28 -10.31 -14.22
CA ASP A 79 1.81 -9.30 -13.31
C ASP A 79 1.34 -7.92 -13.80
N HIS A 80 0.20 -7.44 -13.27
CA HIS A 80 -0.36 -6.15 -13.66
C HIS A 80 0.59 -5.04 -13.20
N ASN A 81 0.84 -4.07 -14.06
CA ASN A 81 1.65 -2.90 -13.71
C ASN A 81 0.90 -2.07 -12.65
N GLU A 82 1.32 -2.16 -11.40
CA GLU A 82 1.03 -1.18 -10.35
C GLU A 82 1.85 0.10 -10.63
N ASP A 83 1.49 0.80 -11.71
CA ASP A 83 2.00 2.14 -12.06
C ASP A 83 1.34 3.18 -11.13
N ASP A 84 1.65 3.08 -9.83
CA ASP A 84 1.03 3.81 -8.70
C ASP A 84 1.45 5.31 -8.68
N ASP A 85 1.05 6.05 -9.73
CA ASP A 85 1.17 7.51 -9.82
C ASP A 85 0.24 8.19 -8.79
N ASP A 86 0.68 8.30 -7.54
CA ASP A 86 0.05 9.07 -6.46
C ASP A 86 0.27 10.61 -6.60
N ASP A 87 0.22 11.13 -7.83
CA ASP A 87 0.26 12.57 -8.12
C ASP A 87 -1.13 13.19 -7.83
N ASP A 88 -1.41 13.43 -6.54
CA ASP A 88 -2.65 14.03 -6.04
C ASP A 88 -2.66 15.56 -6.24
N ASP A 89 -2.53 16.00 -7.50
CA ASP A 89 -2.96 17.31 -7.98
C ASP A 89 -4.33 17.14 -8.67
N ASP A 90 -5.41 17.29 -7.90
CA ASP A 90 -6.79 17.34 -8.40
C ASP A 90 -7.00 18.59 -9.26
N ASP A 91 -6.65 18.48 -10.55
CA ASP A 91 -6.93 19.46 -11.60
C ASP A 91 -8.43 19.40 -11.95
N LEU A 92 -9.27 19.81 -10.98
CA LEU A 92 -10.74 19.85 -11.05
C LEU A 92 -11.24 20.89 -12.05
N LYS A 93 -11.01 20.62 -13.34
CA LYS A 93 -11.58 21.38 -14.45
C LYS A 93 -13.10 21.21 -14.44
N LYS A 94 -13.80 22.24 -13.94
CA LYS A 94 -15.26 22.35 -14.02
C LYS A 94 -15.71 22.19 -15.48
N THR A 95 -16.27 21.04 -15.80
CA THR A 95 -16.96 20.83 -17.08
C THR A 95 -18.31 21.52 -17.06
N ASN A 96 -18.31 22.84 -17.27
CA ASN A 96 -19.49 23.51 -17.78
C ASN A 96 -19.80 22.88 -19.14
N ASN A 97 -20.99 22.30 -19.29
CA ASN A 97 -21.60 22.12 -20.59
C ASN A 97 -23.08 22.44 -20.51
N LYS A 98 -23.62 22.94 -21.62
CA LYS A 98 -24.86 23.71 -21.69
C LYS A 98 -25.71 23.18 -22.85
N ASP A 99 -26.98 23.58 -22.89
CA ASP A 99 -27.94 23.38 -23.98
C ASP A 99 -28.42 21.90 -24.13
N LYS A 100 -29.68 21.60 -24.49
CA LYS A 100 -30.88 22.45 -24.74
C LYS A 100 -32.17 21.61 -24.65
N GLU A 101 -33.32 22.29 -24.50
CA GLU A 101 -34.67 22.04 -25.06
C GLU A 101 -35.16 20.58 -25.33
N GLU A 102 -36.40 20.16 -25.04
CA GLU A 102 -37.69 20.88 -25.01
C GLU A 102 -38.66 20.32 -23.95
N SER A 103 -39.50 21.17 -23.33
CA SER A 103 -40.95 20.90 -23.20
C SER A 103 -41.72 22.13 -22.68
N LYS A 104 -42.77 22.47 -23.43
CA LYS A 104 -43.78 23.52 -23.22
C LYS A 104 -44.93 23.16 -22.27
N ASP A 105 -45.78 24.11 -21.85
CA ASP A 105 -45.70 25.59 -22.03
C ASP A 105 -45.21 26.31 -20.73
N ASP A 106 -45.94 26.87 -19.75
CA ASP A 106 -47.37 27.20 -19.46
C ASP A 106 -47.39 28.50 -18.55
N GLU A 107 -48.53 28.88 -17.93
CA GLU A 107 -48.75 30.15 -17.17
C GLU A 107 -48.63 29.94 -15.61
N GLU A 108 -48.49 30.93 -14.69
CA GLU A 108 -49.09 32.28 -14.55
C GLU A 108 -48.26 33.24 -13.60
N GLU A 109 -48.72 34.47 -13.32
CA GLU A 109 -47.96 35.65 -12.81
C GLU A 109 -47.47 35.71 -11.33
N SER A 110 -46.27 36.28 -11.09
CA SER A 110 -45.94 37.41 -10.15
C SER A 110 -44.40 37.62 -10.06
N LYS A 111 -43.74 38.80 -10.07
CA LYS A 111 -43.95 40.18 -9.51
C LYS A 111 -43.70 40.29 -8.00
N ASP A 112 -42.81 41.14 -7.46
CA ASP A 112 -41.89 42.19 -7.99
C ASP A 112 -40.60 42.29 -7.09
N ASP A 113 -39.83 43.39 -7.19
CA ASP A 113 -38.71 43.89 -6.35
C ASP A 113 -37.28 43.30 -6.48
N ASP A 114 -36.54 43.85 -7.47
CA ASP A 114 -35.28 44.62 -7.35
C ASP A 114 -34.20 44.30 -6.27
N GLY A 115 -32.94 44.22 -6.71
CA GLY A 115 -31.73 44.17 -5.87
C GLY A 115 -30.43 44.35 -6.68
N ASP A 116 -29.83 45.54 -6.57
CA ASP A 116 -28.71 46.05 -7.39
C ASP A 116 -27.34 45.35 -7.25
N GLU A 117 -26.57 45.43 -8.35
CA GLU A 117 -25.09 45.44 -8.46
C GLU A 117 -24.29 44.23 -7.86
N ILE A 118 -23.09 43.85 -8.32
CA ILE A 118 -22.01 44.55 -9.04
C ILE A 118 -21.53 43.70 -10.25
N ARG A 119 -21.01 44.36 -11.31
CA ARG A 119 -20.13 43.72 -12.30
C ARG A 119 -18.67 43.92 -11.89
N ASP A 120 -17.90 42.84 -11.84
CA ASP A 120 -16.45 42.88 -12.01
C ASP A 120 -16.12 42.19 -13.33
N ASP A 121 -15.61 42.98 -14.30
CA ASP A 121 -15.06 42.48 -15.56
C ASP A 121 -13.57 42.16 -15.35
N ASP A 122 -13.08 41.03 -15.89
CA ASP A 122 -11.63 40.74 -15.97
C ASP A 122 -11.34 39.93 -17.25
N GLU A 123 -10.21 40.20 -17.91
CA GLU A 123 -10.06 40.03 -19.36
C GLU A 123 -9.45 38.69 -19.83
N GLU A 124 -9.96 38.13 -20.94
CA GLU A 124 -9.28 37.06 -21.68
C GLU A 124 -8.20 37.63 -22.61
N SER A 125 -6.92 37.50 -22.24
CA SER A 125 -5.81 37.67 -23.20
C SER A 125 -5.60 36.40 -24.02
N LYS A 126 -6.12 36.36 -25.25
CA LYS A 126 -5.78 35.34 -26.26
C LYS A 126 -4.70 35.89 -27.20
N ASP A 127 -3.52 35.29 -27.16
CA ASP A 127 -2.49 35.49 -28.18
C ASP A 127 -2.57 34.38 -29.23
N ASP A 128 -3.15 34.70 -30.39
CA ASP A 128 -3.11 33.85 -31.58
C ASP A 128 -1.82 34.15 -32.37
N ASP A 129 -0.92 33.17 -32.53
CA ASP A 129 0.19 33.25 -33.49
C ASP A 129 -0.09 32.33 -34.69
N GLN A 130 0.10 32.85 -35.90
CA GLN A 130 -0.45 32.27 -37.14
C GLN A 130 0.61 31.54 -37.96
N ASP A 131 0.37 30.25 -38.26
CA ASP A 131 1.10 29.53 -39.31
C ASP A 131 0.80 30.15 -40.69
N ALA A 132 1.84 30.67 -41.36
CA ALA A 132 1.77 31.17 -42.72
C ALA A 132 2.92 30.60 -43.57
N SER A 133 2.58 29.78 -44.55
CA SER A 133 3.54 29.13 -45.44
C SER A 133 3.92 30.00 -46.64
N THR A 134 5.20 29.93 -47.04
CA THR A 134 5.65 30.19 -48.41
C THR A 134 6.90 29.38 -48.71
N ASP A 135 6.85 28.55 -49.75
CA ASP A 135 8.04 27.97 -50.38
C ASP A 135 8.84 29.06 -51.12
N ASN A 136 10.18 28.90 -51.18
CA ASN A 136 10.96 29.52 -52.25
C ASN A 136 12.28 28.77 -52.49
N GLU A 137 12.59 28.48 -53.74
CA GLU A 137 13.87 27.87 -54.13
C GLU A 137 14.98 28.94 -54.23
N GLY A 138 16.19 28.63 -53.77
CA GLY A 138 17.28 29.61 -53.68
C GLY A 138 18.66 28.98 -53.59
N ASP A 139 19.17 28.47 -54.71
CA ASP A 139 20.56 28.00 -54.83
C ASP A 139 21.56 29.17 -54.72
N SER A 140 22.46 29.10 -53.75
CA SER A 140 23.67 29.93 -53.71
C SER A 140 24.74 29.29 -52.83
N SER A 141 25.93 29.09 -53.41
CA SER A 141 27.10 28.56 -52.69
C SER A 141 27.65 29.58 -51.68
N GLY A 142 27.84 29.14 -50.44
CA GLY A 142 28.42 29.95 -49.36
C GLY A 142 29.29 29.12 -48.43
N SER A 143 30.60 29.12 -48.66
CA SER A 143 31.58 28.51 -47.75
C SER A 143 31.83 29.41 -46.55
N GLY A 144 31.54 28.92 -45.34
CA GLY A 144 31.85 29.62 -44.10
C GLY A 144 32.04 28.63 -42.95
N ASP A 145 33.28 28.41 -42.54
CA ASP A 145 33.60 27.67 -41.32
C ASP A 145 33.23 28.51 -40.09
N SER A 146 32.39 27.96 -39.22
CA SER A 146 32.16 28.49 -37.87
C SER A 146 31.99 27.33 -36.90
N ASP A 147 33.09 26.95 -36.24
CA ASP A 147 33.12 25.95 -35.17
C ASP A 147 32.37 26.46 -33.92
N ASP A 148 31.04 26.45 -33.96
CA ASP A 148 30.22 26.74 -32.78
C ASP A 148 30.40 25.62 -31.75
N ALA A 149 31.31 25.89 -30.81
CA ALA A 149 31.70 25.00 -29.74
C ALA A 149 30.51 24.76 -28.79
N ASN A 150 29.72 23.74 -29.11
CA ASN A 150 28.69 23.18 -28.24
C ASN A 150 29.35 22.60 -26.98
N ASP A 151 29.65 23.47 -26.01
CA ASP A 151 30.20 23.15 -24.69
C ASP A 151 29.17 22.31 -23.93
N GLY A 152 29.19 21.01 -24.23
CA GLY A 152 28.36 19.97 -23.65
C GLY A 152 28.68 19.85 -22.16
N LYS A 153 28.10 20.78 -21.40
CA LYS A 153 28.35 21.06 -19.98
C LYS A 153 27.73 19.98 -19.10
N ALA A 154 28.20 18.75 -19.31
CA ALA A 154 27.80 17.55 -18.61
C ALA A 154 27.83 17.84 -17.11
N LEU A 155 26.69 17.62 -16.45
CA LEU A 155 26.51 17.77 -15.01
C LEU A 155 27.58 16.94 -14.29
N ARG A 156 28.68 17.61 -13.92
CA ARG A 156 29.80 16.99 -13.21
C ARG A 156 29.27 16.45 -11.90
N LYS A 157 29.05 15.12 -11.83
CA LYS A 157 28.70 14.44 -10.58
C LYS A 157 29.70 14.92 -9.51
N PRO A 158 29.23 15.50 -8.39
CA PRO A 158 30.12 16.13 -7.43
C PRO A 158 31.13 15.09 -6.91
N PRO A 159 32.40 15.49 -6.67
CA PRO A 159 33.43 14.56 -6.27
C PRO A 159 33.03 13.86 -4.98
N ARG A 160 32.97 12.52 -4.99
CA ARG A 160 32.64 11.68 -3.82
C ARG A 160 33.76 11.77 -2.77
N SER A 161 33.74 12.85 -1.99
CA SER A 161 34.65 13.11 -0.89
C SER A 161 34.25 12.32 0.36
N SER A 162 35.26 11.90 1.12
CA SER A 162 35.19 11.62 2.57
C SER A 162 33.95 10.88 3.09
N SER A 163 33.99 9.54 3.05
CA SER A 163 33.18 8.64 3.89
C SER A 163 31.72 9.07 4.11
N THR A 164 30.92 9.02 3.04
CA THR A 164 29.47 9.27 3.09
C THR A 164 28.82 8.41 4.19
N ILE A 165 28.24 9.06 5.19
CA ILE A 165 27.45 8.38 6.22
C ILE A 165 26.20 7.82 5.54
N ILE A 166 25.99 6.52 5.66
CA ILE A 166 24.80 5.85 5.15
C ILE A 166 23.71 5.96 6.23
N PRO A 167 22.57 6.61 5.97
CA PRO A 167 21.48 6.68 6.94
C PRO A 167 20.90 5.31 7.25
N LYS A 168 20.36 5.17 8.47
CA LYS A 168 19.55 4.01 8.84
C LYS A 168 18.21 4.05 8.10
N VAL A 169 17.63 2.88 7.79
CA VAL A 169 16.29 2.82 7.17
C VAL A 169 15.22 3.03 8.25
N ALA A 170 14.40 4.06 8.08
CA ALA A 170 13.12 4.20 8.77
C ALA A 170 12.00 3.90 7.78
N TRP A 171 11.15 2.91 8.02
CA TRP A 171 10.02 2.62 7.14
C TRP A 171 8.89 3.62 7.36
N LEU A 172 8.41 4.26 6.28
CA LEU A 172 7.04 4.72 6.19
C LEU A 172 6.18 3.53 5.74
N ALA A 173 5.68 2.78 6.71
CA ALA A 173 4.84 1.62 6.47
C ALA A 173 3.38 2.06 6.47
N SER A 174 2.67 1.85 5.36
CA SER A 174 1.23 2.12 5.28
C SER A 174 0.51 1.26 4.24
N TYR A 175 -0.79 1.04 4.40
CA TYR A 175 -1.62 0.47 3.34
C TYR A 175 -1.72 1.47 2.16
N PRO A 176 -1.78 1.05 0.88
CA PRO A 176 -1.71 1.97 -0.27
C PRO A 176 -2.75 3.09 -0.23
N ASN A 177 -2.40 4.23 -0.81
CA ASN A 177 -3.21 5.45 -0.87
C ASN A 177 -3.64 6.01 0.52
N SER A 178 -2.94 5.66 1.60
CA SER A 178 -3.15 6.25 2.94
C SER A 178 -2.49 7.63 3.14
N GLY A 179 -1.99 8.27 2.08
CA GLY A 179 -1.32 9.56 2.17
C GLY A 179 0.20 9.50 2.42
N THR A 180 0.85 8.41 1.99
CA THR A 180 2.31 8.27 2.02
C THR A 180 3.01 9.38 1.25
N SER A 181 2.53 9.70 0.04
CA SER A 181 3.11 10.70 -0.85
C SER A 181 3.03 12.11 -0.25
N TYR A 182 1.93 12.45 0.43
CA TYR A 182 1.83 13.69 1.22
C TYR A 182 2.81 13.71 2.39
N THR A 183 2.91 12.61 3.15
CA THR A 183 3.81 12.48 4.30
C THR A 183 5.27 12.70 3.87
N MET A 184 5.71 11.99 2.84
CA MET A 184 7.09 12.09 2.30
C MET A 184 7.36 13.48 1.74
N THR A 185 6.48 13.98 0.88
CA THR A 185 6.57 15.33 0.31
C THR A 185 6.66 16.42 1.39
N THR A 186 5.97 16.24 2.51
CA THR A 186 6.02 17.22 3.62
C THR A 186 7.33 17.11 4.38
N VAL A 187 7.81 15.88 4.67
CA VAL A 187 9.12 15.61 5.27
C VAL A 187 10.23 16.25 4.44
N GLU A 188 10.34 15.90 3.16
CA GLU A 188 11.38 16.41 2.26
C GLU A 188 11.38 17.94 2.14
N ARG A 189 10.20 18.56 2.07
CA ARG A 189 10.07 20.01 2.00
C ARG A 189 10.48 20.65 3.32
N SER A 190 10.08 20.09 4.46
CA SER A 190 10.34 20.67 5.79
C SER A 190 11.82 20.60 6.20
N THR A 191 12.57 19.56 5.80
CA THR A 191 13.97 19.33 6.21
C THR A 191 15.00 19.67 5.13
N ASP A 192 14.55 19.85 3.88
CA ASP A 192 15.38 19.92 2.66
C ASP A 192 16.22 18.66 2.37
N LEU A 193 15.84 17.52 2.96
CA LEU A 193 16.46 16.21 2.77
C LEU A 193 15.59 15.32 1.85
N SER A 194 16.14 14.23 1.32
CA SER A 194 15.41 13.27 0.48
C SER A 194 14.83 12.09 1.25
N THR A 195 13.70 11.57 0.76
CA THR A 195 13.14 10.27 1.10
C THR A 195 13.62 9.16 0.14
N ALA A 196 13.20 7.92 0.42
CA ALA A 196 13.46 6.74 -0.38
C ALA A 196 12.18 5.90 -0.59
N THR A 197 12.20 4.99 -1.57
CA THR A 197 11.11 4.04 -1.81
C THR A 197 11.63 2.61 -1.98
N MET A 198 10.80 1.63 -1.63
CA MET A 198 10.98 0.23 -2.06
C MET A 198 10.57 0.01 -3.52
N TYR A 199 9.84 0.94 -4.11
CA TYR A 199 9.17 0.75 -5.39
C TYR A 199 9.81 1.64 -6.45
N GLY A 200 11.01 1.25 -6.91
CA GLY A 200 11.77 1.98 -7.91
C GLY A 200 11.07 2.16 -9.26
N ILE A 201 9.98 1.40 -9.49
CA ILE A 201 9.13 1.53 -10.67
C ILE A 201 8.36 2.87 -10.62
N GLU A 202 7.88 3.30 -9.44
CA GLU A 202 7.14 4.56 -9.23
C GLU A 202 7.96 5.81 -9.60
N ILE A 203 9.29 5.73 -9.47
CA ILE A 203 10.22 6.84 -9.74
C ILE A 203 10.99 6.71 -11.07
N ALA A 204 10.78 5.62 -11.81
CA ALA A 204 11.49 5.33 -13.06
C ALA A 204 10.87 6.03 -14.28
N THR A 205 11.03 7.36 -14.34
CA THR A 205 10.60 8.15 -15.51
C THR A 205 11.22 7.62 -16.81
N LYS A 206 10.48 7.69 -17.93
CA LYS A 206 10.86 7.15 -19.25
C LYS A 206 12.17 7.69 -19.84
N ASP A 207 12.79 8.69 -19.22
CA ASP A 207 13.98 9.38 -19.74
C ASP A 207 15.17 9.44 -18.75
N LYS A 208 15.03 8.91 -17.52
CA LYS A 208 16.11 8.92 -16.51
C LYS A 208 16.45 7.50 -16.03
N ASP A 209 17.58 7.00 -16.50
CA ASP A 209 17.94 5.57 -16.45
C ASP A 209 18.54 5.08 -15.11
N THR A 210 18.63 5.94 -14.07
CA THR A 210 19.20 5.55 -12.76
C THR A 210 18.49 6.20 -11.57
N SER A 211 17.66 5.45 -10.86
CA SER A 211 17.46 5.65 -9.42
C SER A 211 18.76 5.21 -8.72
N GLU A 212 19.47 6.10 -8.01
CA GLU A 212 20.64 5.69 -7.24
C GLU A 212 20.20 4.89 -6.00
N VAL A 213 20.86 3.76 -5.73
CA VAL A 213 20.49 2.87 -4.63
C VAL A 213 21.10 3.40 -3.33
N VAL A 214 20.28 3.61 -2.29
CA VAL A 214 20.74 4.10 -0.98
C VAL A 214 21.73 3.12 -0.36
N THR A 215 21.41 1.82 -0.46
CA THR A 215 22.21 0.73 0.10
C THR A 215 22.17 -0.54 -0.77
N PRO A 216 23.15 -1.46 -0.67
CA PRO A 216 23.21 -2.65 -1.52
C PRO A 216 21.96 -3.55 -1.42
N GLY A 217 21.13 -3.53 -2.48
CA GLY A 217 19.88 -4.28 -2.58
C GLY A 217 18.60 -3.45 -2.41
N GLY A 218 18.71 -2.17 -2.03
CA GLY A 218 17.59 -1.29 -1.71
C GLY A 218 17.77 -0.60 -0.34
N PRO A 219 16.97 0.42 0.01
CA PRO A 219 15.94 1.04 -0.84
C PRO A 219 16.53 1.94 -1.94
N LEU A 220 15.67 2.50 -2.78
CA LEU A 220 16.06 3.40 -3.89
C LEU A 220 15.81 4.85 -3.50
N TRP A 221 16.76 5.71 -3.83
CA TRP A 221 16.69 7.15 -3.56
C TRP A 221 15.79 7.81 -4.61
N GLU A 222 14.76 8.51 -4.15
CA GLU A 222 13.78 9.15 -5.02
C GLU A 222 14.37 10.41 -5.66
N GLY A 223 15.10 11.20 -4.88
CA GLY A 223 16.02 12.24 -5.36
C GLY A 223 15.40 13.41 -6.13
N MET A 224 14.09 13.43 -6.32
CA MET A 224 13.39 14.40 -7.19
C MET A 224 11.99 14.73 -6.66
N SER A 225 11.89 15.69 -5.73
CA SER A 225 10.59 16.07 -5.16
C SER A 225 10.03 17.39 -5.70
N GLY A 226 8.79 17.31 -6.22
CA GLY A 226 8.04 18.41 -6.83
C GLY A 226 8.16 18.50 -8.34
N LYS A 227 7.16 19.16 -8.97
CA LYS A 227 6.78 19.18 -10.41
C LYS A 227 7.85 19.50 -11.48
N ARG A 228 9.13 19.63 -11.12
CA ARG A 228 10.23 19.88 -12.09
C ARG A 228 11.45 18.98 -11.91
N GLY A 229 11.60 18.26 -10.79
CA GLY A 229 12.72 17.34 -10.56
C GLY A 229 14.11 17.94 -10.79
N THR A 230 14.27 19.25 -10.55
CA THR A 230 15.49 20.04 -10.81
C THR A 230 16.50 20.00 -9.67
N THR A 231 16.02 19.78 -8.44
CA THR A 231 16.82 19.91 -7.22
C THR A 231 16.89 18.56 -6.53
N ILE A 232 18.08 17.96 -6.56
CA ILE A 232 18.36 16.70 -5.87
C ILE A 232 18.69 17.03 -4.41
N ARG A 233 17.76 16.72 -3.50
CA ARG A 233 17.95 16.90 -2.05
C ARG A 233 18.96 15.87 -1.52
N PRO A 234 19.88 16.22 -0.60
CA PRO A 234 20.79 15.26 -0.01
C PRO A 234 20.04 14.21 0.83
N LEU A 235 20.61 13.02 0.95
CA LEU A 235 20.14 12.04 1.93
C LEU A 235 20.40 12.54 3.37
N PRO A 236 19.52 12.22 4.34
CA PRO A 236 19.76 12.50 5.75
C PRO A 236 21.00 11.75 6.27
N THR A 237 21.59 12.26 7.36
CA THR A 237 22.72 11.62 8.06
C THR A 237 22.29 10.62 9.13
N THR A 238 21.03 10.69 9.57
CA THR A 238 20.46 9.92 10.69
C THR A 238 19.58 8.76 10.17
N TYR A 239 18.33 9.05 9.77
CA TYR A 239 17.37 8.07 9.27
C TYR A 239 16.76 8.55 7.95
N VAL A 240 16.71 7.67 6.94
CA VAL A 240 16.00 7.91 5.68
C VAL A 240 14.60 7.30 5.76
N LEU A 241 13.58 8.15 5.70
CA LEU A 241 12.19 7.72 5.65
C LEU A 241 11.93 7.06 4.28
N THR A 242 11.43 5.82 4.32
CA THR A 242 11.43 4.89 3.20
C THR A 242 10.04 4.30 2.97
N LYS A 243 9.38 4.62 1.84
CA LYS A 243 8.05 4.08 1.48
C LYS A 243 8.05 2.56 1.42
N THR A 244 7.14 1.91 2.16
CA THR A 244 6.79 0.50 1.94
C THR A 244 5.31 0.25 2.21
N HIS A 245 4.73 -0.59 1.36
CA HIS A 245 3.36 -1.08 1.45
C HIS A 245 3.30 -2.60 1.71
N CYS A 246 4.44 -3.28 1.90
CA CYS A 246 4.50 -4.72 2.19
C CYS A 246 3.68 -5.60 1.20
N GLY A 247 3.13 -6.72 1.68
CA GLY A 247 2.31 -7.67 0.92
C GLY A 247 0.81 -7.61 1.28
N GLY A 248 0.01 -8.51 0.71
CA GLY A 248 -1.42 -8.64 1.03
C GLY A 248 -2.32 -7.51 0.50
N ARG A 249 -1.79 -6.63 -0.35
CA ARG A 249 -2.38 -5.32 -0.72
C ARG A 249 -2.98 -5.22 -2.12
N CYS A 250 -2.75 -6.22 -2.97
CA CYS A 250 -3.17 -6.26 -4.37
C CYS A 250 -4.69 -6.01 -4.52
N ILE A 251 -5.13 -5.33 -5.58
CA ILE A 251 -6.55 -5.04 -5.80
C ILE A 251 -7.23 -6.21 -6.52
N LYS A 252 -6.72 -6.56 -7.71
CA LYS A 252 -7.32 -7.54 -8.64
C LYS A 252 -6.89 -9.00 -8.35
N CYS A 253 -6.82 -9.41 -7.08
CA CYS A 253 -6.31 -10.72 -6.67
C CYS A 253 -7.30 -11.59 -5.84
N PRO A 254 -7.28 -12.93 -5.97
CA PRO A 254 -8.05 -13.87 -5.16
C PRO A 254 -7.57 -13.95 -3.70
N ALA A 255 -8.41 -14.52 -2.84
CA ALA A 255 -8.10 -14.70 -1.41
C ALA A 255 -6.81 -15.47 -1.15
N THR A 256 -6.41 -16.38 -2.05
CA THR A 256 -5.15 -17.15 -1.96
C THR A 256 -3.88 -16.31 -2.11
N GLU A 257 -3.97 -15.06 -2.57
CA GLU A 257 -2.82 -14.16 -2.75
C GLU A 257 -2.76 -13.05 -1.69
N TYR A 258 -3.90 -12.67 -1.11
CA TYR A 258 -3.96 -11.63 -0.08
C TYR A 258 -4.11 -12.15 1.36
N VAL A 259 -4.54 -13.41 1.54
CA VAL A 259 -4.55 -14.09 2.85
C VAL A 259 -3.19 -14.77 3.04
N ILE A 260 -2.23 -13.98 3.54
CA ILE A 260 -0.84 -14.39 3.78
C ILE A 260 -0.53 -14.40 5.28
N ASP A 261 0.55 -15.05 5.69
CA ASP A 261 1.07 -14.97 7.06
C ASP A 261 2.04 -13.78 7.27
N VAL A 262 2.44 -13.56 8.53
CA VAL A 262 3.32 -12.44 8.93
C VAL A 262 4.73 -12.56 8.34
N GLU A 263 5.24 -13.77 8.09
CA GLU A 263 6.56 -13.93 7.48
C GLU A 263 6.51 -13.64 5.98
N ALA A 264 5.48 -14.12 5.27
CA ALA A 264 5.23 -13.72 3.89
C ALA A 264 5.03 -12.20 3.75
N PHE A 265 4.30 -11.58 4.69
CA PHE A 265 4.15 -10.12 4.78
C PHE A 265 5.50 -9.41 4.99
N ARG A 266 6.32 -9.90 5.94
CA ARG A 266 7.68 -9.39 6.24
C ARG A 266 8.62 -9.48 5.04
N GLN A 267 8.63 -10.61 4.33
CA GLN A 267 9.43 -10.78 3.11
C GLN A 267 9.02 -9.77 2.03
N ALA A 268 7.70 -9.51 1.88
CA ALA A 268 7.19 -8.48 0.98
C ALA A 268 7.50 -7.04 1.43
N CYS A 269 7.62 -6.75 2.74
CA CYS A 269 8.12 -5.44 3.22
C CYS A 269 9.59 -5.19 2.87
N LEU A 270 10.40 -6.26 2.83
CA LEU A 270 11.83 -6.24 2.50
C LEU A 270 12.12 -6.25 0.98
N ARG A 271 11.08 -6.35 0.15
CA ARG A 271 11.21 -6.38 -1.31
C ARG A 271 11.41 -4.97 -1.88
N THR A 272 12.46 -4.80 -2.67
CA THR A 272 12.71 -3.63 -3.52
C THR A 272 12.55 -3.99 -4.99
N THR A 273 11.71 -3.25 -5.73
CA THR A 273 11.58 -3.35 -7.19
C THR A 273 12.26 -2.15 -7.87
N GLY A 274 12.55 -2.25 -9.17
CA GLY A 274 13.12 -1.16 -9.95
C GLY A 274 13.59 -1.63 -11.32
N TYR A 275 14.45 -0.84 -11.97
CA TYR A 275 15.02 -1.16 -13.27
C TYR A 275 16.56 -1.07 -13.25
N ASP A 276 17.23 -2.07 -13.82
CA ASP A 276 18.65 -2.01 -14.18
C ASP A 276 18.77 -1.58 -15.65
N PRO A 277 19.77 -0.78 -16.07
CA PRO A 277 20.02 -0.49 -17.48
C PRO A 277 20.24 -1.78 -18.30
N PRO A 278 19.60 -1.96 -19.48
CA PRO A 278 18.78 -1.01 -20.24
C PRO A 278 17.27 -1.21 -20.01
N ARG A 279 16.81 -0.97 -18.78
CA ARG A 279 15.41 -1.13 -18.30
C ARG A 279 14.93 -2.57 -18.18
N GLN A 280 15.82 -3.47 -17.77
CA GLN A 280 15.40 -4.76 -17.23
C GLN A 280 14.81 -4.55 -15.83
N ARG A 281 13.52 -4.86 -15.63
CA ARG A 281 12.90 -4.84 -14.30
C ARG A 281 13.63 -5.83 -13.39
N PHE A 282 14.00 -5.38 -12.19
CA PHE A 282 14.55 -6.23 -11.14
C PHE A 282 13.61 -6.34 -9.94
N GLU A 283 13.79 -7.44 -9.21
CA GLU A 283 13.26 -7.66 -7.88
C GLU A 283 14.41 -8.09 -6.97
N ARG A 284 14.60 -7.40 -5.85
CA ARG A 284 15.73 -7.58 -4.93
C ARG A 284 15.20 -7.54 -3.49
N GLN A 285 15.94 -8.17 -2.57
CA GLN A 285 15.67 -8.07 -1.14
C GLN A 285 16.65 -7.07 -0.50
N MET A 286 16.10 -6.11 0.25
CA MET A 286 16.89 -5.22 1.10
C MET A 286 17.65 -6.03 2.15
N LYS A 287 18.95 -5.79 2.26
CA LYS A 287 19.85 -6.49 3.21
C LYS A 287 20.20 -5.66 4.45
N VAL A 288 19.68 -4.44 4.54
CA VAL A 288 19.91 -3.49 5.63
C VAL A 288 18.82 -3.67 6.68
N PRO A 289 19.16 -3.67 7.99
CA PRO A 289 18.14 -3.71 9.04
C PRO A 289 17.28 -2.45 9.03
N VAL A 290 15.98 -2.63 9.20
CA VAL A 290 15.05 -1.55 9.54
C VAL A 290 15.38 -1.10 10.96
N ALA A 291 15.61 0.19 11.15
CA ALA A 291 15.91 0.76 12.46
C ALA A 291 14.71 1.40 13.13
N LYS A 292 13.74 1.93 12.35
CA LYS A 292 12.52 2.59 12.84
C LYS A 292 11.33 2.28 11.92
N ILE A 293 10.12 2.30 12.47
CA ILE A 293 8.86 2.16 11.71
C ILE A 293 7.89 3.29 12.07
N LEU A 294 7.60 4.13 11.10
CA LEU A 294 6.46 5.05 11.10
C LEU A 294 5.28 4.33 10.44
N HIS A 295 4.32 3.90 11.25
CA HIS A 295 3.07 3.29 10.84
C HIS A 295 2.03 4.39 10.59
N LEU A 296 1.78 4.70 9.31
CA LEU A 296 0.73 5.63 8.91
C LEU A 296 -0.60 4.89 8.75
N ILE A 297 -1.64 5.38 9.42
CA ILE A 297 -3.03 4.89 9.40
C ILE A 297 -3.92 6.00 8.83
N ARG A 298 -4.94 5.64 8.03
CA ARG A 298 -5.96 6.55 7.47
C ARG A 298 -7.32 5.87 7.58
N SER A 299 -8.40 6.61 7.82
CA SER A 299 -9.78 6.07 7.87
C SER A 299 -10.04 4.99 6.81
N PRO A 300 -10.49 3.77 7.18
CA PRO A 300 -10.65 2.65 6.25
C PRO A 300 -11.66 2.96 5.13
N PHE A 301 -12.74 3.69 5.45
CA PHE A 301 -13.70 4.15 4.45
C PHE A 301 -13.03 5.07 3.43
N THR A 302 -12.27 6.06 3.91
CA THR A 302 -11.62 7.09 3.09
C THR A 302 -10.46 6.51 2.26
N ASN A 303 -9.75 5.51 2.79
CA ASN A 303 -8.72 4.76 2.08
C ASN A 303 -9.29 3.93 0.92
N ILE A 304 -10.37 3.18 1.15
CA ILE A 304 -10.92 2.25 0.15
C ILE A 304 -11.57 3.01 -1.02
N VAL A 305 -12.11 4.21 -0.78
CA VAL A 305 -12.56 5.11 -1.86
C VAL A 305 -11.38 5.72 -2.63
N ALA A 306 -10.27 6.05 -1.96
CA ALA A 306 -9.04 6.47 -2.66
C ALA A 306 -8.48 5.36 -3.58
N ARG A 307 -8.51 4.09 -3.13
CA ARG A 307 -8.13 2.92 -3.96
C ARG A 307 -9.07 2.71 -5.16
N PHE A 308 -10.36 2.99 -5.01
CA PHE A 308 -11.31 3.03 -6.14
C PHE A 308 -10.95 4.12 -7.16
N HIS A 309 -10.64 5.33 -6.70
CA HIS A 309 -10.24 6.42 -7.59
C HIS A 309 -8.91 6.13 -8.29
N LEU A 310 -7.93 5.50 -7.63
CA LEU A 310 -6.71 5.01 -8.27
C LEU A 310 -7.05 4.01 -9.40
N GLU A 311 -7.81 2.95 -9.12
CA GLU A 311 -8.29 2.00 -10.13
C GLU A 311 -8.99 2.68 -11.30
N GLN A 312 -9.82 3.70 -11.01
CA GLN A 312 -10.48 4.49 -12.05
C GLN A 312 -9.47 5.29 -12.90
N ARG A 313 -8.40 5.87 -12.32
CA ARG A 313 -7.31 6.50 -13.08
C ARG A 313 -6.69 5.49 -14.07
N HIS A 314 -6.41 4.25 -13.65
CA HIS A 314 -5.94 3.20 -14.57
C HIS A 314 -6.96 2.85 -15.66
N TYR A 315 -8.22 2.59 -15.29
CA TYR A 315 -9.30 2.29 -16.25
C TYR A 315 -9.47 3.40 -17.31
N VAL A 316 -9.39 4.67 -16.93
CA VAL A 316 -9.45 5.81 -17.86
C VAL A 316 -8.21 5.88 -18.76
N ARG A 317 -7.00 5.64 -18.22
CA ARG A 317 -5.74 5.56 -19.00
C ARG A 317 -5.76 4.42 -20.02
N GLU A 318 -6.42 3.31 -19.71
CA GLU A 318 -6.66 2.17 -20.60
C GLU A 318 -7.76 2.45 -21.67
N GLY A 319 -8.43 3.61 -21.64
CA GLY A 319 -9.56 3.92 -22.52
C GLY A 319 -10.86 3.18 -22.16
N ASN A 320 -10.93 2.62 -20.95
CA ASN A 320 -11.97 1.70 -20.48
C ASN A 320 -12.68 2.29 -19.25
N SER A 321 -13.33 3.45 -19.41
CA SER A 321 -14.03 4.19 -18.34
C SER A 321 -15.27 3.44 -17.82
N LYS A 322 -15.05 2.38 -17.06
CA LYS A 322 -16.07 1.41 -16.64
C LYS A 322 -16.97 1.90 -15.50
N TYR A 323 -16.51 2.85 -14.69
CA TYR A 323 -17.21 3.38 -13.52
C TYR A 323 -17.07 4.90 -13.46
N GLU A 324 -18.11 5.60 -13.00
CA GLU A 324 -18.14 7.06 -12.80
C GLU A 324 -17.39 7.47 -11.52
N ARG A 325 -16.91 8.73 -11.40
CA ARG A 325 -16.04 9.18 -10.26
C ARG A 325 -16.89 9.55 -9.04
N ASP A 326 -17.78 8.66 -8.62
CA ASP A 326 -18.77 8.90 -7.58
C ASP A 326 -19.14 7.65 -6.78
N ALA A 327 -20.07 7.82 -5.84
CA ALA A 327 -20.55 6.80 -4.94
C ALA A 327 -21.29 5.63 -5.63
N ASP A 328 -21.91 5.82 -6.80
CA ASP A 328 -22.57 4.74 -7.56
C ASP A 328 -21.60 4.00 -8.49
N GLY A 329 -20.62 4.69 -9.07
CA GLY A 329 -19.44 4.07 -9.69
C GLY A 329 -18.68 3.20 -8.67
N PHE A 330 -18.45 3.71 -7.46
CA PHE A 330 -17.85 2.99 -6.34
C PHE A 330 -18.66 1.75 -5.95
N ARG A 331 -19.99 1.90 -5.78
CA ARG A 331 -20.90 0.79 -5.47
C ARG A 331 -20.96 -0.26 -6.58
N GLN A 332 -20.65 0.09 -7.83
CA GLN A 332 -20.50 -0.88 -8.93
C GLN A 332 -19.15 -1.61 -8.89
N TRP A 333 -18.04 -0.88 -8.66
CA TRP A 333 -16.71 -1.45 -8.50
C TRP A 333 -16.65 -2.49 -7.36
N CYS A 334 -17.22 -2.17 -6.19
CA CYS A 334 -17.33 -3.12 -5.08
C CYS A 334 -18.06 -4.41 -5.49
N LYS A 335 -19.26 -4.30 -6.09
CA LYS A 335 -20.07 -5.46 -6.51
C LYS A 335 -19.31 -6.38 -7.46
N ASP A 336 -18.49 -5.83 -8.36
CA ASP A 336 -17.75 -6.62 -9.34
C ASP A 336 -16.47 -7.25 -8.76
N LEU A 337 -15.76 -6.60 -7.82
CA LEU A 337 -14.70 -7.26 -7.03
C LEU A 337 -15.28 -8.40 -6.18
N ASP A 338 -16.30 -8.09 -5.39
CA ASP A 338 -17.03 -9.01 -4.52
C ASP A 338 -17.61 -10.21 -5.29
N LYS A 339 -18.03 -10.02 -6.54
CA LYS A 339 -18.50 -11.10 -7.43
C LYS A 339 -17.35 -11.94 -7.97
N ARG A 340 -16.26 -11.29 -8.41
CA ARG A 340 -15.12 -11.94 -9.10
C ARG A 340 -14.40 -12.96 -8.21
N TYR A 341 -14.12 -12.63 -6.95
CA TYR A 341 -13.29 -13.46 -6.07
C TYR A 341 -14.08 -14.35 -5.08
N SER A 342 -15.41 -14.20 -5.04
CA SER A 342 -16.38 -14.97 -4.24
C SER A 342 -16.11 -16.48 -4.11
N LYS A 343 -15.63 -17.14 -5.17
CA LYS A 343 -15.29 -18.57 -5.15
C LYS A 343 -14.10 -18.90 -4.25
N THR A 344 -13.05 -18.08 -4.27
CA THR A 344 -11.83 -18.32 -3.47
C THR A 344 -12.06 -17.91 -2.02
N GLU A 345 -12.73 -16.77 -1.80
CA GLU A 345 -13.23 -16.35 -0.48
C GLU A 345 -14.05 -17.45 0.21
N HIS A 346 -14.97 -18.11 -0.51
CA HIS A 346 -15.80 -19.17 0.07
C HIS A 346 -14.98 -20.35 0.63
N LEU A 347 -13.84 -20.67 -0.01
CA LEU A 347 -12.95 -21.75 0.38
C LEU A 347 -12.09 -21.36 1.58
N VAL A 348 -11.49 -20.16 1.58
CA VAL A 348 -10.66 -19.70 2.70
C VAL A 348 -11.51 -19.50 3.97
N TRP A 349 -12.72 -18.96 3.84
CA TRP A 349 -13.67 -18.79 4.96
C TRP A 349 -14.61 -20.00 5.12
N GLN A 350 -14.17 -21.22 4.80
CA GLN A 350 -14.98 -22.43 5.04
C GLN A 350 -15.00 -22.83 6.52
N ASP A 351 -13.88 -22.65 7.22
CA ASP A 351 -13.64 -23.12 8.59
C ASP A 351 -13.99 -22.08 9.67
N ASP A 352 -14.30 -20.83 9.27
CA ASP A 352 -14.90 -19.80 10.12
C ASP A 352 -16.25 -19.30 9.55
N PRO A 353 -17.38 -19.92 9.95
CA PRO A 353 -18.71 -19.49 9.53
C PRO A 353 -19.12 -18.09 10.02
N ALA A 354 -18.56 -17.61 11.13
CA ALA A 354 -18.95 -16.33 11.73
C ALA A 354 -18.30 -15.16 10.98
N LEU A 355 -17.00 -15.26 10.68
CA LEU A 355 -16.33 -14.37 9.75
C LEU A 355 -17.03 -14.39 8.39
N LYS A 356 -17.36 -15.57 7.86
CA LYS A 356 -18.04 -15.72 6.56
C LYS A 356 -19.39 -14.99 6.53
N GLU A 357 -20.19 -15.06 7.60
CA GLU A 357 -21.48 -14.37 7.70
C GLU A 357 -21.33 -12.84 7.76
N LEU A 358 -20.35 -12.32 8.52
CA LEU A 358 -20.06 -10.88 8.58
C LEU A 358 -19.51 -10.36 7.25
N PHE A 359 -18.55 -11.09 6.68
CA PHE A 359 -17.84 -10.75 5.45
C PHE A 359 -18.82 -10.61 4.27
N LEU A 360 -19.76 -11.55 4.10
CA LEU A 360 -20.77 -11.52 3.02
C LEU A 360 -21.77 -10.34 3.10
N GLN A 361 -21.85 -9.62 4.22
CA GLN A 361 -22.77 -8.48 4.38
C GLN A 361 -22.16 -7.12 3.98
N VAL A 362 -20.82 -7.05 3.84
CA VAL A 362 -20.07 -5.82 3.59
C VAL A 362 -19.81 -5.64 2.08
N PRO A 363 -20.01 -4.43 1.51
CA PRO A 363 -19.55 -4.10 0.16
C PRO A 363 -18.04 -3.88 0.14
N CYS A 364 -17.34 -4.29 -0.93
CA CYS A 364 -15.87 -4.26 -0.98
C CYS A 364 -15.22 -5.06 0.17
N ARG A 365 -15.84 -6.17 0.59
CA ARG A 365 -15.42 -6.94 1.79
C ARG A 365 -13.96 -7.37 1.76
N ALA A 366 -13.43 -7.72 0.57
CA ALA A 366 -12.04 -8.07 0.39
C ALA A 366 -11.08 -6.89 0.71
N GLU A 367 -11.45 -5.66 0.37
CA GLU A 367 -10.64 -4.47 0.69
C GLU A 367 -10.59 -4.21 2.21
N PHE A 368 -11.73 -4.29 2.91
CA PHE A 368 -11.77 -4.16 4.37
C PHE A 368 -11.00 -5.27 5.09
N TYR A 369 -11.04 -6.51 4.58
CA TYR A 369 -10.21 -7.60 5.08
C TYR A 369 -8.72 -7.30 4.91
N LYS A 370 -8.31 -6.95 3.68
CA LYS A 370 -6.90 -6.67 3.35
C LYS A 370 -6.35 -5.53 4.19
N TYR A 371 -7.08 -4.40 4.27
CA TYR A 371 -6.76 -3.27 5.14
C TYR A 371 -6.55 -3.73 6.60
N THR A 372 -7.52 -4.45 7.18
CA THR A 372 -7.46 -4.86 8.59
C THR A 372 -6.30 -5.82 8.88
N GLN A 373 -6.09 -6.84 8.05
CA GLN A 373 -5.01 -7.80 8.25
C GLN A 373 -3.63 -7.20 7.95
N TRP A 374 -3.53 -6.25 7.02
CA TRP A 374 -2.30 -5.50 6.79
C TRP A 374 -1.84 -4.78 8.06
N HIS A 375 -2.76 -4.11 8.77
CA HIS A 375 -2.45 -3.47 10.05
C HIS A 375 -2.14 -4.51 11.16
N ASN A 376 -2.90 -5.61 11.26
CA ASN A 376 -2.58 -6.72 12.17
C ASN A 376 -1.17 -7.28 11.95
N HIS A 377 -0.76 -7.47 10.69
CA HIS A 377 0.55 -8.00 10.34
C HIS A 377 1.66 -6.99 10.64
N LEU A 378 1.44 -5.68 10.44
CA LEU A 378 2.44 -4.68 10.81
C LEU A 378 2.63 -4.57 12.34
N PHE A 379 1.57 -4.73 13.14
CA PHE A 379 1.70 -4.79 14.60
C PHE A 379 2.41 -6.07 15.08
N GLN A 380 2.18 -7.22 14.45
CA GLN A 380 2.96 -8.44 14.73
C GLN A 380 4.42 -8.31 14.26
N LEU A 381 4.64 -7.65 13.12
CA LEU A 381 5.97 -7.42 12.55
C LEU A 381 6.83 -6.46 13.39
N ARG A 382 6.23 -5.46 14.04
CA ARG A 382 6.88 -4.65 15.10
C ARG A 382 7.55 -5.57 16.12
N ASP A 383 6.80 -6.52 16.66
CA ASP A 383 7.27 -7.39 17.75
C ASP A 383 8.32 -8.42 17.27
N MET A 384 8.46 -8.60 15.94
CA MET A 384 9.53 -9.40 15.32
C MET A 384 10.79 -8.60 14.95
N LEU A 385 10.68 -7.28 14.77
CA LEU A 385 11.79 -6.41 14.29
C LEU A 385 12.36 -5.48 15.39
N SER A 386 11.54 -5.01 16.32
CA SER A 386 11.84 -3.87 17.18
C SER A 386 12.44 -4.28 18.53
N ASN A 387 13.48 -3.55 18.95
CA ASN A 387 14.02 -3.60 20.31
C ASN A 387 14.90 -2.35 20.52
N PRO A 388 14.45 -1.27 21.20
CA PRO A 388 13.32 -1.16 22.13
C PRO A 388 11.98 -0.71 21.50
N LYS A 389 11.05 -0.19 22.32
CA LYS A 389 9.72 0.32 21.90
C LYS A 389 9.77 1.64 21.13
N ASP A 390 10.78 2.46 21.39
CA ASP A 390 10.83 3.86 20.94
C ASP A 390 11.10 4.00 19.43
N ASP A 391 11.45 2.90 18.76
CA ASP A 391 11.64 2.79 17.32
C ASP A 391 10.33 2.58 16.53
N TYR A 392 9.15 2.73 17.15
CA TYR A 392 7.84 2.56 16.52
C TYR A 392 6.89 3.73 16.80
N LEU A 393 6.52 4.48 15.76
CA LEU A 393 5.57 5.59 15.81
C LEU A 393 4.31 5.27 15.01
N VAL A 394 3.13 5.49 15.59
CA VAL A 394 1.85 5.49 14.85
C VAL A 394 1.45 6.93 14.54
N VAL A 395 1.04 7.19 13.30
CA VAL A 395 0.50 8.49 12.85
C VAL A 395 -0.86 8.25 12.19
N HIS A 396 -1.86 9.06 12.54
CA HIS A 396 -3.13 9.09 11.82
C HIS A 396 -3.10 10.21 10.79
N TYR A 397 -3.49 9.92 9.55
CA TYR A 397 -3.47 10.87 8.44
C TYR A 397 -4.38 12.09 8.70
N GLU A 398 -5.52 11.88 9.35
CA GLU A 398 -6.47 12.93 9.73
C GLU A 398 -5.93 13.88 10.83
N ASP A 399 -4.85 13.50 11.52
CA ASP A 399 -4.18 14.38 12.50
C ASP A 399 -3.27 15.43 11.81
N TYR A 400 -3.06 15.34 10.48
CA TYR A 400 -2.50 16.45 9.69
C TYR A 400 -3.49 17.60 9.51
N GLU A 401 -4.80 17.32 9.42
CA GLU A 401 -5.83 18.34 9.26
C GLU A 401 -6.03 19.14 10.54
N THR A 402 -6.09 18.43 11.67
CA THR A 402 -6.43 19.00 12.97
C THR A 402 -5.23 19.51 13.77
N ASN A 403 -4.01 19.00 13.49
CA ASN A 403 -2.83 19.31 14.31
C ASN A 403 -1.49 19.27 13.54
N LEU A 404 -1.47 19.74 12.28
CA LEU A 404 -0.33 19.71 11.36
C LEU A 404 1.05 19.91 12.01
N ASN A 405 1.21 20.97 12.82
CA ASN A 405 2.48 21.33 13.43
C ASN A 405 2.99 20.27 14.43
N ALA A 406 2.13 19.72 15.29
CA ALA A 406 2.53 18.71 16.25
C ALA A 406 2.71 17.33 15.59
N THR A 407 1.87 17.01 14.60
CA THR A 407 1.97 15.77 13.83
C THR A 407 3.28 15.72 13.05
N ILE A 408 3.68 16.80 12.38
CA ILE A 408 4.99 16.90 11.73
C ILE A 408 6.13 16.96 12.75
N GLY A 409 6.02 17.75 13.83
CA GLY A 409 7.04 17.78 14.89
C GLY A 409 7.37 16.38 15.43
N THR A 410 6.36 15.59 15.74
CA THR A 410 6.49 14.20 16.21
C THR A 410 7.23 13.32 15.20
N ILE A 411 6.98 13.50 13.89
CA ILE A 411 7.67 12.77 12.82
C ILE A 411 9.15 13.20 12.71
N MET A 412 9.45 14.49 12.89
CA MET A 412 10.82 15.02 12.83
C MET A 412 11.67 14.58 14.02
N ASP A 413 11.11 14.66 15.23
CA ASP A 413 11.73 14.14 16.45
C ASP A 413 12.00 12.63 16.32
N PHE A 414 11.04 11.87 15.80
CA PHE A 414 11.18 10.43 15.54
C PHE A 414 12.24 10.11 14.50
N LEU A 415 12.42 10.94 13.47
CA LEU A 415 13.43 10.76 12.42
C LEU A 415 14.81 11.32 12.80
N GLU A 416 14.95 12.02 13.92
CA GLU A 416 16.15 12.78 14.29
C GLU A 416 16.56 13.75 13.16
N GLN A 417 15.62 14.61 12.75
CA GLN A 417 15.78 15.65 11.70
C GLN A 417 15.24 17.02 12.16
N GLU A 418 15.75 18.12 11.60
CA GLU A 418 15.32 19.49 11.92
C GLU A 418 14.41 20.09 10.84
N VAL A 419 13.39 20.85 11.24
CA VAL A 419 12.55 21.65 10.32
C VAL A 419 13.29 22.93 9.94
N VAL A 420 13.79 23.01 8.71
CA VAL A 420 14.52 24.16 8.16
C VAL A 420 13.63 25.08 7.31
N ASN A 421 12.50 24.57 6.80
CA ASN A 421 11.56 25.29 5.95
C ASN A 421 10.16 25.38 6.59
N PRO A 422 9.37 26.44 6.30
CA PRO A 422 7.99 26.55 6.78
C PRO A 422 7.12 25.41 6.22
N LEU A 423 6.23 24.88 7.07
CA LEU A 423 5.30 23.82 6.67
C LEU A 423 4.27 24.35 5.67
N ARG A 424 3.95 23.55 4.64
CA ARG A 424 2.85 23.83 3.72
C ARG A 424 1.53 23.39 4.36
N GLU A 425 0.53 24.26 4.27
CA GLU A 425 -0.86 23.99 4.64
C GLU A 425 -1.35 22.62 4.14
N PHE A 426 -1.98 21.86 5.04
CA PHE A 426 -2.66 20.62 4.70
C PHE A 426 -3.92 20.92 3.87
N ARG A 427 -4.11 20.20 2.77
CA ARG A 427 -5.36 20.27 2.00
C ARG A 427 -6.21 19.05 2.37
N PRO A 428 -7.38 19.22 3.01
CA PRO A 428 -8.27 18.09 3.25
C PRO A 428 -8.73 17.51 1.92
N LEU A 429 -8.88 16.19 1.91
CA LEU A 429 -9.39 15.45 0.76
C LEU A 429 -10.93 15.48 0.75
N PRO A 430 -11.58 15.22 -0.39
CA PRO A 430 -13.04 15.25 -0.47
C PRO A 430 -13.71 14.36 0.57
N ASP A 431 -14.85 14.82 1.10
CA ASP A 431 -15.66 14.01 2.01
C ASP A 431 -16.36 12.89 1.24
N TYR A 432 -15.92 11.65 1.49
CA TYR A 432 -16.52 10.43 0.93
C TYR A 432 -17.65 9.86 1.80
N ALA A 433 -18.34 10.69 2.59
CA ALA A 433 -19.34 10.25 3.56
C ALA A 433 -20.48 9.42 2.94
N ASP A 434 -20.89 9.77 1.72
CA ASP A 434 -21.99 9.25 0.91
C ASP A 434 -21.70 7.91 0.21
N HIS A 435 -20.43 7.53 0.09
CA HIS A 435 -20.00 6.27 -0.55
C HIS A 435 -20.47 5.05 0.26
N PHE A 436 -20.67 5.19 1.57
CA PHE A 436 -21.13 4.13 2.47
C PHE A 436 -22.38 4.53 3.27
N SER A 437 -23.45 3.73 3.17
CA SER A 437 -24.64 3.95 3.99
C SER A 437 -24.38 3.70 5.48
N LYS A 438 -25.24 4.23 6.35
CA LYS A 438 -25.20 3.96 7.81
C LYS A 438 -25.32 2.45 8.13
N SER A 439 -25.93 1.66 7.25
CA SER A 439 -25.97 0.20 7.32
C SER A 439 -24.62 -0.44 6.96
N ASP A 440 -23.95 0.04 5.92
CA ASP A 440 -22.65 -0.50 5.49
C ASP A 440 -21.59 -0.21 6.55
N ARG A 441 -21.54 1.04 7.05
CA ARG A 441 -20.63 1.45 8.14
C ARG A 441 -20.75 0.56 9.37
N ARG A 442 -21.97 0.22 9.79
CA ARG A 442 -22.22 -0.69 10.93
C ARG A 442 -21.69 -2.10 10.67
N ARG A 443 -21.93 -2.66 9.49
CA ARG A 443 -21.46 -4.00 9.11
C ARG A 443 -19.93 -4.03 8.99
N VAL A 444 -19.34 -2.97 8.43
CA VAL A 444 -17.88 -2.76 8.40
C VAL A 444 -17.33 -2.70 9.82
N ARG A 445 -17.92 -1.94 10.75
CA ARG A 445 -17.52 -1.95 12.17
C ARG A 445 -17.51 -3.38 12.73
N GLN A 446 -18.58 -4.14 12.52
CA GLN A 446 -18.68 -5.51 13.02
C GLN A 446 -17.63 -6.44 12.40
N LEU A 447 -17.40 -6.35 11.09
CA LEU A 447 -16.38 -7.15 10.38
C LEU A 447 -14.96 -6.79 10.83
N VAL A 448 -14.61 -5.50 10.85
CA VAL A 448 -13.28 -5.02 11.29
C VAL A 448 -13.05 -5.35 12.77
N GLN A 449 -14.06 -5.21 13.64
CA GLN A 449 -13.97 -5.56 15.05
C GLN A 449 -13.75 -7.07 15.27
N TYR A 450 -14.33 -7.92 14.43
CA TYR A 450 -14.12 -9.36 14.47
C TYR A 450 -12.69 -9.75 14.03
N MET A 451 -12.15 -9.05 13.03
CA MET A 451 -10.87 -9.40 12.38
C MET A 451 -9.63 -8.74 13.02
N SER A 452 -9.79 -7.66 13.79
CA SER A 452 -8.68 -6.87 14.35
C SER A 452 -8.03 -7.56 15.55
N SER A 453 -6.71 -7.41 15.70
CA SER A 453 -6.09 -7.54 17.03
C SER A 453 -6.56 -6.42 17.97
N SER A 454 -6.28 -6.56 19.27
CA SER A 454 -6.49 -5.51 20.28
C SER A 454 -5.87 -4.17 19.87
N GLU A 455 -4.64 -4.22 19.36
CA GLU A 455 -3.83 -3.09 18.93
C GLU A 455 -4.46 -2.42 17.70
N THR A 456 -4.75 -3.20 16.65
CA THR A 456 -5.43 -2.70 15.44
C THR A 456 -6.79 -2.08 15.78
N TRP A 457 -7.59 -2.74 16.62
CA TRP A 457 -8.89 -2.21 17.02
C TRP A 457 -8.77 -0.85 17.73
N SER A 458 -7.84 -0.72 18.68
CA SER A 458 -7.62 0.52 19.44
C SER A 458 -7.21 1.72 18.57
N MET A 459 -6.63 1.47 17.39
CA MET A 459 -6.28 2.51 16.41
C MET A 459 -7.39 2.77 15.40
N LEU A 460 -8.22 1.76 15.09
CA LEU A 460 -9.27 1.88 14.06
C LEU A 460 -10.63 2.31 14.62
N GLU A 461 -10.91 2.13 15.90
CA GLU A 461 -12.25 2.37 16.45
C GLU A 461 -12.71 3.83 16.31
N ARG A 462 -11.77 4.80 16.36
CA ARG A 462 -12.02 6.24 16.12
C ARG A 462 -12.59 6.58 14.74
N TYR A 463 -12.56 5.65 13.78
CA TYR A 463 -13.10 5.83 12.43
C TYR A 463 -14.39 5.05 12.16
N LEU A 464 -14.84 4.24 13.12
CA LEU A 464 -15.86 3.21 12.91
C LEU A 464 -17.13 3.46 13.75
N GLU A 465 -17.28 4.63 14.35
CA GLU A 465 -18.42 5.06 15.18
C GLU A 465 -19.69 5.42 14.37
#